data_AF-A0A0B7J285-F1
#
_entry.id   AF-A0A0B7J285-F1
#
_cell.length_a   1.000
_cell.length_b   1.000
_cell.length_c   1.000
_cell.angle_alpha   90.00
_cell.angle_beta   90.00
_cell.angle_gamma   90.00
#
_symmetry.space_group_name_H-M   'P 1'
#
loop_
_entity.id
_entity.type
_entity.pdbx_description
1 polymer ?
#
loop_
_entity_poly.entity_id
_entity_poly.type
_entity_poly.pdbx_seq_one_letter_code
_entity_poly.pdbx_strand_id
1 'polypeptide(L)'
;MGPPTPGRGDNRERSDIDIAILCPNANEDDWQQVLEIIYDADTLLKIDCVRFDTLNDDDKFKQNIINFKKILYKKGEALMEKILWQDYFKTLGQAIQRLHEVI
;
A
#
# COMPACT_ATOMS: atom_id res chain seq x y z
N MET A 1 -2.33 -38.86 5.35
CA MET A 1 -1.35 -37.86 4.88
C MET A 1 -2.10 -36.57 4.67
N GLY A 2 -1.87 -35.55 5.51
CA GLY A 2 -2.40 -34.20 5.29
C GLY A 2 -1.51 -33.44 4.30
N PRO A 3 -2.00 -32.33 3.71
CA PRO A 3 -1.21 -31.53 2.79
C PRO A 3 0.01 -30.93 3.50
N PRO A 4 1.11 -30.67 2.77
CA PRO A 4 2.32 -30.12 3.36
C PRO A 4 2.04 -28.72 3.90
N THR A 5 2.27 -28.51 5.19
CA THR A 5 2.44 -27.17 5.76
C THR A 5 3.74 -26.57 5.22
N PRO A 6 3.75 -25.36 4.64
CA PRO A 6 4.99 -24.66 4.34
C PRO A 6 5.74 -24.42 5.65
N GLY A 7 6.78 -25.21 5.86
CA GLY A 7 7.68 -25.09 6.99
C GLY A 7 8.80 -24.08 6.70
N ARG A 8 9.00 -23.19 7.67
CA ARG A 8 10.27 -22.58 8.11
C ARG A 8 11.41 -22.52 7.09
N GLY A 9 11.59 -21.35 6.51
CA GLY A 9 12.89 -20.83 6.10
C GLY A 9 13.21 -19.62 6.98
N ASP A 10 14.22 -19.75 7.83
CA ASP A 10 14.76 -18.66 8.63
C ASP A 10 15.29 -17.52 7.76
N ASN A 11 15.25 -16.32 8.35
CA ASN A 11 16.20 -15.23 8.20
C ASN A 11 15.79 -14.02 7.33
N ARG A 12 15.20 -13.03 8.03
CA ARG A 12 15.52 -11.58 8.10
C ARG A 12 14.23 -10.78 8.12
N GLU A 13 14.14 -9.90 9.13
CA GLU A 13 13.05 -8.95 9.39
C GLU A 13 12.25 -8.62 8.13
N ARG A 14 11.10 -9.27 7.98
CA ARG A 14 10.11 -8.89 6.98
C ARG A 14 9.48 -7.61 7.51
N SER A 15 10.08 -6.46 7.17
CA SER A 15 9.52 -5.15 7.50
C SER A 15 8.12 -5.06 6.89
N ASP A 16 7.16 -4.63 7.69
CA ASP A 16 5.82 -4.30 7.22
C ASP A 16 5.92 -3.22 6.12
N ILE A 17 5.00 -3.24 5.15
CA ILE A 17 4.95 -2.24 4.09
C ILE A 17 4.04 -1.10 4.56
N ASP A 18 4.61 0.05 4.87
CA ASP A 18 3.84 1.25 5.24
C ASP A 18 3.40 2.04 3.99
N ILE A 19 2.10 2.30 3.86
CA ILE A 19 1.53 3.08 2.76
C ILE A 19 0.67 4.21 3.32
N ALA A 20 0.95 5.42 2.84
CA ALA A 20 0.12 6.59 3.08
C ALA A 20 -0.64 6.96 1.80
N ILE A 21 -1.96 7.03 1.87
CA ILE A 21 -2.84 7.32 0.73
C ILE A 21 -3.45 8.71 0.90
N LEU A 22 -3.21 9.60 -0.07
CA LEU A 22 -3.83 10.92 -0.12
C LEU A 22 -5.06 10.85 -1.04
N CYS A 23 -6.26 10.84 -0.46
CA CYS A 23 -7.52 10.76 -1.20
C CYS A 23 -8.56 11.72 -0.59
N PRO A 24 -8.38 13.05 -0.75
CA PRO A 24 -9.20 14.06 -0.06
C PRO A 24 -10.68 14.06 -0.48
N ASN A 25 -11.01 13.44 -1.62
CA ASN A 25 -12.38 13.37 -2.14
C ASN A 25 -13.07 12.03 -1.83
N ALA A 26 -12.36 11.05 -1.26
CA ALA A 26 -12.93 9.74 -0.94
C ALA A 26 -13.88 9.87 0.26
N ASN A 27 -15.05 9.24 0.18
CA ASN A 27 -15.94 9.10 1.33
C ASN A 27 -15.51 7.91 2.22
N GLU A 28 -16.31 7.57 3.23
CA GLU A 28 -16.01 6.44 4.13
C GLU A 28 -16.14 5.08 3.44
N ASP A 29 -17.12 4.91 2.54
CA ASP A 29 -17.32 3.67 1.78
C ASP A 29 -16.17 3.44 0.77
N ASP A 30 -15.68 4.51 0.14
CA ASP A 30 -14.51 4.47 -0.74
C ASP A 30 -13.27 4.05 0.06
N TRP A 31 -13.10 4.62 1.26
CA TRP A 31 -12.00 4.26 2.15
C TRP A 31 -12.09 2.80 2.64
N GLN A 32 -13.30 2.32 2.93
CA GLN A 32 -13.52 0.92 3.31
C GLN A 32 -13.11 -0.03 2.19
N GLN A 33 -13.43 0.30 0.93
CA GLN A 33 -12.97 -0.46 -0.23
C GLN A 33 -11.44 -0.43 -0.38
N VAL A 34 -10.80 0.72 -0.11
CA VAL A 34 -9.32 0.80 -0.07
C VAL A 34 -8.75 -0.18 0.94
N LEU A 35 -9.31 -0.23 2.15
CA LEU A 35 -8.86 -1.17 3.20
C LEU A 35 -9.07 -2.63 2.79
N GLU A 36 -10.19 -2.96 2.15
CA GLU A 36 -10.46 -4.30 1.62
C GLU A 36 -9.44 -4.69 0.53
N ILE A 37 -9.14 -3.80 -0.41
CA ILE A 37 -8.14 -4.03 -1.46
C ILE A 37 -6.75 -4.30 -0.86
N ILE A 38 -6.39 -3.56 0.18
CA ILE A 38 -5.10 -3.72 0.87
C ILE A 38 -5.07 -5.03 1.68
N TYR A 39 -6.17 -5.36 2.35
CA TYR A 39 -6.31 -6.61 3.11
C TYR A 39 -6.23 -7.85 2.21
N ASP A 40 -6.88 -7.79 1.04
CA ASP A 40 -6.89 -8.86 0.04
C ASP A 40 -5.62 -8.90 -0.83
N ALA A 41 -4.69 -7.97 -0.65
CA ALA A 41 -3.45 -7.97 -1.40
C ALA A 41 -2.64 -9.22 -1.05
N ASP A 42 -2.36 -10.05 -2.07
CA ASP A 42 -1.56 -11.28 -1.92
C ASP A 42 -0.07 -10.96 -1.78
N THR A 43 0.28 -10.24 -0.71
CA THR A 43 1.65 -9.91 -0.35
C THR A 43 2.12 -10.80 0.78
N LEU A 44 3.35 -11.30 0.67
CA LEU A 44 3.99 -12.05 1.76
C LEU A 44 4.35 -11.17 2.99
N LEU A 45 4.04 -9.88 2.94
CA LEU A 45 4.28 -8.88 3.96
C LEU A 45 2.95 -8.23 4.33
N LYS A 46 2.79 -7.89 5.61
CA LYS A 46 1.65 -7.09 6.06
C LYS A 46 1.80 -5.68 5.51
N ILE A 47 0.69 -5.09 5.09
CA ILE A 47 0.63 -3.69 4.66
C ILE A 47 -0.05 -2.90 5.78
N ASP A 48 0.63 -1.88 6.31
CA ASP A 48 0.01 -0.87 7.16
C ASP A 48 -0.40 0.34 6.31
N CYS A 49 -1.60 0.83 6.53
CA CYS A 49 -2.28 1.77 5.65
C CYS A 49 -2.80 2.94 6.47
N VAL A 50 -2.42 4.16 6.08
CA VAL A 50 -2.95 5.38 6.66
C VAL A 50 -3.58 6.29 5.62
N ARG A 51 -4.74 6.86 5.98
CA ARG A 51 -5.40 7.92 5.22
C ARG A 51 -4.69 9.24 5.51
N PHE A 52 -3.86 9.67 4.57
CA PHE A 52 -2.95 10.80 4.75
C PHE A 52 -3.68 12.15 4.83
N ASP A 53 -4.79 12.31 4.09
CA ASP A 53 -5.60 13.54 4.09
C ASP A 53 -6.27 13.82 5.45
N THR A 54 -6.50 12.80 6.27
CA THR A 54 -7.13 12.97 7.59
C THR A 54 -6.13 13.28 8.71
N LEU A 55 -4.83 13.21 8.44
CA LEU A 55 -3.79 13.53 9.42
C LEU A 55 -3.68 15.04 9.63
N ASN A 56 -3.44 15.46 10.87
CA ASN A 56 -3.20 16.87 11.20
C ASN A 56 -1.87 17.36 10.60
N ASP A 57 -1.84 18.58 10.08
CA ASP A 57 -0.64 19.19 9.50
C ASP A 57 0.50 19.38 10.51
N ASP A 58 0.17 19.61 11.79
CA ASP A 58 1.16 19.74 12.86
C ASP A 58 1.63 18.39 13.42
N ASP A 59 1.11 17.27 12.91
CA ASP A 59 1.49 15.93 13.36
C ASP A 59 2.90 15.56 12.88
N LYS A 60 3.78 15.23 13.83
CA LYS A 60 5.13 14.71 13.55
C LYS A 60 5.10 13.48 12.65
N PHE A 61 4.10 12.61 12.79
CA PHE A 61 3.91 11.44 11.93
C PHE A 61 3.67 11.86 10.47
N LYS A 62 2.78 12.83 10.24
CA LYS A 62 2.52 13.37 8.89
C LYS A 62 3.77 14.03 8.30
N GLN A 63 4.49 14.82 9.10
CA GLN A 63 5.74 15.46 8.68
C GLN A 63 6.82 14.43 8.31
N ASN A 64 6.93 13.34 9.07
CA ASN A 64 7.85 12.24 8.73
C ASN A 64 7.49 11.59 7.39
N ILE A 65 6.21 11.31 7.15
CA ILE A 65 5.77 10.79 5.84
C ILE A 65 6.13 11.78 4.73
N ILE A 66 5.89 13.09 4.91
CA ILE A 66 6.24 14.11 3.91
C ILE A 66 7.75 14.10 3.60
N ASN A 67 8.59 14.02 4.63
CA ASN A 67 10.04 14.10 4.52
C ASN A 67 10.69 12.87 3.89
N PHE A 68 10.11 11.68 4.10
CA PHE A 68 10.74 10.41 3.72
C PHE A 68 9.95 9.58 2.70
N LYS A 69 8.77 10.03 2.25
CA LYS A 69 7.96 9.29 1.28
C LYS A 69 8.68 9.06 -0.05
N LYS A 70 8.39 7.91 -0.66
CA LYS A 70 8.54 7.69 -2.09
C LYS A 70 7.15 7.63 -2.72
N ILE A 71 6.89 8.43 -3.75
CA ILE A 71 5.61 8.40 -4.46
C ILE A 71 5.53 7.12 -5.29
N LEU A 72 4.57 6.25 -4.95
CA LEU A 72 4.33 5.00 -5.68
C LEU A 72 3.37 5.19 -6.86
N TYR A 73 2.35 6.03 -6.67
CA TYR A 73 1.28 6.22 -7.64
C TYR A 73 0.67 7.62 -7.50
N LYS A 74 0.21 8.20 -8.62
CA LYS A 74 -0.59 9.41 -8.66
C LYS A 74 -1.59 9.32 -9.81
N LYS A 75 -2.88 9.50 -9.51
CA LYS A 75 -3.95 9.51 -10.52
C LYS A 75 -3.76 10.66 -11.50
N GLY A 76 -3.91 10.39 -12.79
CA GLY A 76 -3.76 11.39 -13.85
C GLY A 76 -2.32 11.74 -14.25
N GLU A 77 -1.31 11.23 -13.55
CA GLU A 77 0.09 11.36 -13.94
C GLU A 77 0.70 9.97 -14.18
N ALA A 78 1.25 9.75 -15.38
CA ALA A 78 2.07 8.59 -15.64
C ALA A 78 3.42 8.78 -14.92
N LEU A 79 3.51 8.41 -13.64
CA LEU A 79 4.79 8.45 -12.93
C LEU A 79 5.76 7.39 -13.50
N MET A 80 6.92 7.91 -13.91
CA MET A 80 8.03 7.21 -14.58
C MET A 80 8.82 6.28 -13.66
N GLU A 81 8.18 5.25 -13.09
CA GLU A 81 8.90 4.05 -12.61
C GLU A 81 8.09 2.77 -12.91
N LYS A 82 7.29 2.80 -13.98
CA LYS A 82 6.44 1.70 -14.48
C LYS A 82 7.19 0.39 -14.76
N ILE A 83 8.52 0.38 -14.71
CA ILE A 83 9.39 -0.69 -15.22
C ILE A 83 10.14 -1.46 -14.11
N LEU A 84 10.23 -0.99 -12.86
CA LEU A 84 11.05 -1.70 -11.83
C LEU A 84 10.25 -2.39 -10.71
N TRP A 85 9.02 -1.97 -10.43
CA TRP A 85 8.26 -2.49 -9.27
C TRP A 85 7.35 -3.68 -9.59
N GLN A 86 6.95 -3.87 -10.85
CA GLN A 86 6.15 -5.03 -11.25
C GLN A 86 6.91 -6.35 -11.04
N ASP A 87 8.24 -6.31 -11.09
CA ASP A 87 9.10 -7.47 -10.82
C ASP A 87 9.31 -7.74 -9.32
N TYR A 88 9.13 -6.73 -8.45
CA TYR A 88 9.29 -6.89 -6.99
C TYR A 88 8.00 -7.31 -6.27
N PHE A 89 6.83 -6.84 -6.72
CA PHE A 89 5.54 -7.18 -6.10
C PHE A 89 4.42 -7.23 -7.15
N LYS A 90 4.30 -8.36 -7.88
CA LYS A 90 3.22 -8.58 -8.86
C LYS A 90 1.81 -8.32 -8.32
N THR A 91 1.59 -8.54 -7.03
CA THR A 91 0.29 -8.46 -6.35
C THR A 91 -0.05 -7.04 -5.90
N LEU A 92 0.95 -6.22 -5.53
CA LEU A 92 0.73 -4.81 -5.21
C LEU A 92 0.31 -4.00 -6.45
N GLY A 93 0.80 -4.36 -7.63
CA GLY A 93 0.38 -3.73 -8.88
C GLY A 93 -1.13 -3.87 -9.16
N GLN A 94 -1.71 -5.02 -8.84
CA GLN A 94 -3.15 -5.25 -8.98
C GLN A 94 -3.96 -4.44 -7.96
N ALA A 95 -3.49 -4.36 -6.72
CA ALA A 95 -4.10 -3.53 -5.69
C ALA A 95 -4.11 -2.05 -6.09
N ILE A 96 -2.99 -1.51 -6.59
CA ILE A 96 -2.91 -0.12 -7.08
C ILE A 96 -3.89 0.12 -8.24
N GLN A 97 -4.06 -0.85 -9.13
CA GLN A 97 -4.98 -0.71 -10.25
C GLN A 97 -6.44 -0.68 -9.80
N ARG A 98 -6.82 -1.49 -8.79
CA ARG A 98 -8.15 -1.44 -8.17
C ARG A 98 -8.37 -0.12 -7.42
N LEU A 99 -7.34 0.38 -6.72
CA LEU A 99 -7.43 1.68 -6.04
C LEU A 99 -7.77 2.82 -7.01
N HIS A 100 -7.20 2.83 -8.22
CA HIS A 100 -7.52 3.84 -9.25
C HIS A 100 -9.00 3.87 -9.67
N GLU A 101 -9.69 2.74 -9.59
CA GLU A 101 -11.11 2.63 -9.94
C GLU A 101 -12.02 3.18 -8.82
N VAL A 102 -11.53 3.20 -7.58
CA VAL A 102 -12.28 3.62 -6.38
C VAL A 102 -12.05 5.10 -6.05
N ILE A 103 -10.79 5.55 -6.07
CA ILE A 103 -10.37 6.93 -5.72
C ILE A 103 -9.81 7.66 -6.92
#